data_AF-A0A834PWB2-F1
#
_entry.id   AF-A0A834PWB2-F1
#
_cell.length_a   1.000
_cell.length_b   1.000
_cell.length_c   1.000
_cell.angle_alpha   90.00
_cell.angle_beta   90.00
_cell.angle_gamma   90.00
#
_symmetry.space_group_name_H-M   'P 1'
#
loop_
_entity.id
_entity.type
_entity.pdbx_description
1 polymer ?
#
loop_
_entity_poly.entity_id
_entity_poly.type
_entity_poly.pdbx_seq_one_letter_code
_entity_poly.pdbx_strand_id
1 'polypeptide(L)'
;MLLQASAEEVLEGESLFLRCHGWRNWKIKKVIYYKDDMALKYSYENQVFSITNASLNDSGSYFCKGLLQKQPCVSEPLRITVIKGELVREKEIVHSRERREDI
;
A
#
# COMPACT_ATOMS: atom_id res chain seq x y z
N MET A 1 11.95 11.79 -8.05
CA MET A 1 11.50 10.38 -8.02
C MET A 1 10.13 10.37 -7.36
N LEU A 2 9.25 9.44 -7.73
CA LEU A 2 7.91 9.34 -7.17
C LEU A 2 7.72 7.98 -6.50
N LEU A 3 7.11 7.92 -5.32
CA LEU A 3 6.62 6.67 -4.76
C LEU A 3 5.24 6.38 -5.38
N GLN A 4 5.08 5.20 -5.98
CA GLN A 4 3.81 4.70 -6.50
C GLN A 4 3.30 3.59 -5.58
N ALA A 5 2.00 3.61 -5.31
CA ALA A 5 1.29 2.56 -4.59
C ALA A 5 0.23 1.92 -5.52
N SER A 6 -0.14 0.67 -5.26
CA SER A 6 -1.29 0.04 -5.93
C SER A 6 -2.61 0.70 -5.54
N ALA A 7 -2.71 1.22 -4.31
CA ALA A 7 -3.82 2.04 -3.82
C ALA A 7 -3.35 2.90 -2.63
N GLU A 8 -4.01 4.03 -2.40
CA GLU A 8 -3.79 4.88 -1.21
C GLU A 8 -4.74 4.49 -0.05
N GLU A 9 -5.81 3.77 -0.37
CA GLU A 9 -6.74 3.17 0.58
C GLU A 9 -6.80 1.66 0.31
N VAL A 10 -6.51 0.84 1.32
CA VAL A 10 -6.37 -0.62 1.19
C VAL A 10 -7.26 -1.29 2.23
N LEU A 11 -7.99 -2.34 1.86
CA LEU A 11 -8.75 -3.10 2.84
C LEU A 11 -7.82 -3.99 3.68
N GLU A 12 -8.11 -4.10 4.97
CA GLU A 12 -7.41 -5.04 5.86
C GLU A 12 -7.51 -6.47 5.30
N GLY A 13 -6.37 -7.15 5.21
CA GLY A 13 -6.25 -8.46 4.56
C GLY A 13 -5.80 -8.43 3.10
N GLU A 14 -5.94 -7.30 2.40
CA GLU A 14 -5.55 -7.18 0.99
C GLU A 14 -4.05 -6.94 0.79
N SER A 15 -3.61 -6.98 -0.47
CA SER A 15 -2.23 -6.73 -0.86
C SER A 15 -1.98 -5.27 -1.24
N LEU A 16 -0.92 -4.68 -0.69
CA LEU A 16 -0.39 -3.38 -1.06
C LEU A 16 0.98 -3.53 -1.74
N PHE A 17 1.15 -2.91 -2.91
CA PHE A 17 2.40 -2.90 -3.66
C PHE A 17 2.95 -1.49 -3.78
N LEU A 18 4.21 -1.31 -3.37
CA LEU A 18 4.94 -0.05 -3.46
C LEU A 18 6.10 -0.17 -4.43
N ARG A 19 6.29 0.89 -5.24
CA ARG A 19 7.39 1.00 -6.19
C ARG A 19 7.90 2.42 -6.26
N CYS A 20 9.22 2.59 -6.19
CA CYS A 20 9.83 3.88 -6.48
C CYS A 20 10.02 4.04 -7.99
N HIS A 21 9.58 5.15 -8.54
CA HIS A 21 9.61 5.44 -9.96
C HIS A 21 10.58 6.58 -10.28
N GLY A 22 11.57 6.28 -11.12
CA GLY A 22 12.58 7.25 -11.55
C GLY A 22 11.98 8.22 -12.56
N TRP A 23 12.37 9.48 -12.49
CA TRP A 23 11.98 10.47 -13.49
C TRP A 23 12.33 9.97 -14.90
N ARG A 24 11.43 10.13 -15.87
CA ARG A 24 11.61 9.61 -17.26
C ARG A 24 11.99 8.12 -17.32
N ASN A 25 11.46 7.29 -16.42
CA ASN A 25 11.76 5.85 -16.32
C ASN A 25 13.24 5.53 -16.08
N TRP A 26 14.02 6.46 -15.55
CA TRP A 26 15.42 6.21 -15.26
C TRP A 26 15.60 5.15 -14.16
N LYS A 27 16.66 4.36 -14.25
CA LYS A 27 16.98 3.32 -13.27
C LYS A 27 17.40 3.96 -11.94
N ILE A 28 16.71 3.59 -10.87
CA ILE A 28 17.07 3.91 -9.49
C ILE A 28 17.72 2.68 -8.87
N LYS A 29 18.79 2.87 -8.10
CA LYS A 29 19.48 1.81 -7.36
C LYS A 29 19.49 2.09 -5.87
N LYS A 30 19.79 1.06 -5.08
CA LYS A 30 19.96 1.15 -3.61
C LYS A 30 18.78 1.84 -2.93
N VAL A 31 17.57 1.43 -3.31
CA VAL A 31 16.32 2.00 -2.81
C VAL A 31 16.08 1.51 -1.39
N ILE A 32 15.70 2.41 -0.49
CA ILE A 32 15.18 2.12 0.84
C ILE A 32 13.76 2.67 0.92
N TYR A 33 12.80 1.81 1.25
CA TYR A 33 11.42 2.20 1.57
C TYR A 33 11.31 2.55 3.04
N TYR A 34 10.57 3.62 3.33
CA TYR A 34 10.30 4.11 4.68
C TYR A 34 8.80 4.21 4.92
N LYS A 35 8.40 4.06 6.18
CA LYS A 35 7.08 4.41 6.71
C LYS A 35 7.28 5.14 8.03
N ASP A 36 6.75 6.35 8.15
CA ASP A 36 6.85 7.19 9.35
C ASP A 36 8.31 7.28 9.85
N ASP A 37 9.21 7.58 8.91
CA ASP A 37 10.67 7.67 9.09
C ASP A 37 11.40 6.36 9.48
N MET A 38 10.67 5.26 9.65
CA MET A 38 11.26 3.93 9.90
C MET A 38 11.59 3.24 8.58
N ALA A 39 12.82 2.73 8.46
CA ALA A 39 13.26 1.96 7.29
C ALA A 39 12.60 0.57 7.28
N LEU A 40 11.92 0.23 6.19
CA LEU A 40 11.20 -1.04 6.03
C LEU A 40 11.98 -2.06 5.21
N LYS A 41 12.49 -1.65 4.04
CA LYS A 41 13.12 -2.58 3.09
C LYS A 41 14.19 -1.89 2.26
N TYR A 42 15.34 -2.55 2.12
CA TYR A 42 16.37 -2.19 1.15
C TYR A 42 16.24 -3.05 -0.12
N SER A 43 16.43 -2.43 -1.28
CA SER A 43 16.50 -3.11 -2.58
C SER A 43 17.58 -2.49 -3.45
N TYR A 44 18.56 -3.30 -3.86
CA TYR A 44 19.64 -2.82 -4.73
C TYR A 44 19.11 -2.40 -6.12
N GLU A 45 18.14 -3.14 -6.66
CA GLU A 45 17.61 -2.95 -8.02
C GLU A 45 16.19 -2.39 -8.06
N ASN A 46 15.73 -1.75 -6.97
CA ASN A 46 14.41 -1.13 -6.91
C ASN A 46 13.26 -2.13 -7.23
N GLN A 47 13.34 -3.30 -6.60
CA GLN A 47 12.26 -4.29 -6.63
C GLN A 47 11.02 -3.74 -5.92
N VAL A 48 9.85 -4.24 -6.34
CA VAL A 48 8.57 -3.94 -5.69
C VAL A 48 8.64 -4.36 -4.22
N PHE A 49 8.12 -3.51 -3.34
CA PHE A 49 7.86 -3.86 -1.95
C PHE A 49 6.38 -4.24 -1.81
N SER A 50 6.12 -5.43 -1.27
CA SER A 50 4.78 -5.99 -1.17
C SER A 50 4.44 -6.25 0.29
N ILE A 51 3.26 -5.80 0.71
CA ILE A 51 2.60 -6.21 1.94
C ILE A 51 1.41 -7.06 1.48
N THR A 52 1.49 -8.38 1.65
CA THR A 52 0.50 -9.31 1.05
C THR A 52 -0.77 -9.48 1.87
N ASN A 53 -0.74 -9.11 3.15
CA ASN A 53 -1.85 -9.15 4.08
C ASN A 53 -1.76 -7.87 4.91
N ALA A 54 -2.38 -6.80 4.41
CA ALA A 54 -2.32 -5.47 5.01
C ALA A 54 -3.05 -5.46 6.36
N SER A 55 -2.41 -4.88 7.37
CA SER A 55 -2.97 -4.66 8.69
C SER A 55 -3.22 -3.17 8.92
N LEU A 56 -4.04 -2.82 9.91
CA LEU A 56 -4.22 -1.40 10.30
C LEU A 56 -2.89 -0.70 10.61
N ASN A 57 -1.90 -1.42 11.12
CA ASN A 57 -0.56 -0.90 11.42
C ASN A 57 0.24 -0.55 10.17
N ASP A 58 -0.18 -1.00 8.98
CA ASP A 58 0.42 -0.61 7.70
C ASP A 58 -0.15 0.71 7.17
N SER A 59 -1.05 1.38 7.91
CA SER A 59 -1.33 2.79 7.64
C SER A 59 -0.12 3.65 8.00
N GLY A 60 0.14 4.69 7.22
CA GLY A 60 1.25 5.61 7.51
C GLY A 60 1.66 6.49 6.34
N SER A 61 2.69 7.31 6.56
CA SER A 61 3.32 8.14 5.54
C SER A 61 4.54 7.43 4.96
N TYR A 62 4.42 6.99 3.71
CA TYR A 62 5.45 6.21 3.02
C TYR A 62 6.28 7.10 2.10
N PHE A 63 7.58 6.86 2.04
CA PHE A 63 8.45 7.48 1.04
C PHE A 63 9.61 6.56 0.73
N CYS A 64 10.44 6.91 -0.25
CA CYS A 64 11.68 6.19 -0.49
C CYS A 64 12.87 7.09 -0.79
N LYS A 65 14.04 6.57 -0.44
CA LYS A 65 15.35 7.15 -0.77
C LYS A 65 16.07 6.19 -1.72
N GLY A 66 16.86 6.72 -2.65
CA GLY A 66 17.63 5.90 -3.58
C GLY A 66 18.69 6.70 -4.30
N LEU A 67 19.31 6.08 -5.31
CA LEU A 67 20.30 6.71 -6.17
C LEU A 67 19.83 6.73 -7.63
N LEU A 68 19.73 7.94 -8.18
CA LEU A 68 19.50 8.18 -9.60
C LEU A 68 20.84 8.60 -10.22
N GLN A 69 21.41 7.78 -11.12
CA GLN A 69 22.74 8.06 -11.71
C GLN A 69 23.82 8.44 -10.67
N LYS A 70 23.87 7.71 -9.54
CA LYS A 70 24.75 7.94 -8.38
C LYS A 70 24.44 9.19 -7.54
N GLN A 71 23.45 10.00 -7.92
CA GLN A 71 22.98 11.12 -7.10
C GLN A 71 21.89 10.66 -6.13
N PRO A 72 21.95 11.02 -4.84
CA PRO A 72 20.88 10.78 -3.90
C PRO A 72 19.57 11.42 -4.34
N CYS A 73 18.47 10.68 -4.26
CA CYS A 73 17.13 11.18 -4.51
C CYS A 73 16.14 10.67 -3.47
N VAL A 74 15.17 11.50 -3.14
CA VAL A 74 14.09 11.20 -2.19
C VAL A 74 12.77 11.43 -2.91
N SER A 75 11.75 10.62 -2.64
CA SER A 75 10.38 10.90 -3.09
C SER A 75 9.67 11.82 -2.10
N GLU A 76 8.66 12.53 -2.58
CA GLU A 76 7.65 13.08 -1.68
C GLU A 76 6.96 11.93 -0.91
N PRO A 77 6.50 12.19 0.33
CA PRO A 77 5.72 11.21 1.08
C PRO A 77 4.32 11.00 0.48
N LEU A 78 3.86 9.75 0.53
CA LEU A 78 2.54 9.30 0.15
C LEU A 78 1.84 8.70 1.37
N ARG A 79 0.67 9.23 1.74
CA ARG A 79 -0.11 8.69 2.84
C ARG A 79 -0.92 7.49 2.34
N ILE A 80 -0.80 6.38 3.05
CA ILE A 80 -1.58 5.16 2.78
C ILE A 80 -2.39 4.84 4.02
N THR A 81 -3.65 4.48 3.82
CA THR A 81 -4.58 4.13 4.89
C THR A 81 -5.09 2.72 4.68
N VAL A 82 -4.94 1.87 5.69
CA VAL A 82 -5.57 0.56 5.73
C VAL A 82 -6.88 0.67 6.50
N ILE A 83 -7.98 0.29 5.87
CA ILE A 83 -9.33 0.37 6.43
C ILE A 83 -9.91 -1.01 6.66
N LYS A 84 -10.74 -1.16 7.70
CA LYS A 84 -11.52 -2.38 7.86
C LYS A 84 -12.64 -2.39 6.85
N GLY A 85 -12.74 -3.45 6.06
CA GLY A 85 -13.93 -3.67 5.23
C GLY A 85 -15.14 -3.87 6.12
N GLU A 86 -16.22 -3.11 5.86
CA GLU A 86 -17.52 -3.50 6.38
C GLU A 86 -17.95 -4.77 5.66
N LEU A 87 -18.18 -5.84 6.41
CA LEU A 87 -19.00 -6.95 5.94
C LEU A 87 -20.38 -6.38 5.60
N VAL A 88 -20.61 -6.00 4.34
CA VAL A 88 -21.97 -5.79 3.83
C VAL A 88 -22.68 -7.10 4.08
N ARG A 89 -23.53 -7.06 5.08
CA ARG A 89 -24.07 -8.23 5.74
C ARG A 89 -24.85 -9.06 4.71
N GLU A 90 -24.45 -10.31 4.50
CA GLU A 90 -25.37 -11.39 4.05
C GLU A 90 -26.66 -11.45 4.91
N LYS A 91 -26.69 -10.76 6.06
CA LYS A 91 -27.90 -10.58 6.89
C LYS A 91 -29.06 -9.89 6.16
N GLU A 92 -28.86 -9.16 5.07
CA GLU A 92 -29.99 -8.62 4.29
C GLU A 92 -30.71 -9.73 3.48
N ILE A 93 -30.00 -10.78 3.07
CA ILE A 93 -30.54 -11.94 2.36
C ILE A 93 -31.19 -12.95 3.32
N VAL A 94 -30.61 -13.17 4.50
CA VAL A 94 -31.20 -14.08 5.51
C VAL A 94 -32.47 -13.45 6.12
N HIS A 95 -32.44 -12.16 6.45
CA HIS A 95 -33.58 -11.47 7.06
C HIS A 95 -34.76 -11.23 6.10
N SER A 96 -34.54 -11.30 4.79
CA SER A 96 -35.61 -11.23 3.77
C SER A 96 -36.21 -12.59 3.42
N ARG A 97 -35.57 -13.70 3.81
CA ARG A 97 -36.08 -15.07 3.62
C ARG A 97 -36.98 -15.53 4.76
N GLU A 98 -36.68 -15.20 6.02
CA GLU A 98 -37.52 -15.58 7.19
C GLU A 98 -38.88 -14.86 7.21
N ARG A 99 -39.00 -13.68 6.60
CA ARG A 99 -40.24 -12.90 6.57
C ARG A 99 -41.30 -13.41 5.58
N ARG A 100 -41.04 -14.52 4.89
CA ARG A 100 -41.89 -15.08 3.83
C ARG A 100 -42.56 -16.41 4.20
N GLU A 101 -42.34 -16.92 5.41
CA GLU A 101 -42.99 -18.15 5.93
C GLU A 101 -44.07 -17.88 7.00
N ASP A 102 -44.32 -16.62 7.37
CA ASP A 102 -45.46 -16.21 8.21
C ASP A 102 -46.41 -15.31 7.40
N ILE A 103 -47.30 -15.89 6.59
CA ILE A 103 -48.65 -15.42 6.16
C ILE A 103 -49.26 -16.47 5.22
#